data_AF-A0A9P8W642-F1
#
_entry.id   AF-A0A9P8W642-F1
#
_cell.length_a   1.000
_cell.length_b   1.000
_cell.length_c   1.000
_cell.angle_alpha   90.00
_cell.angle_beta   90.00
_cell.angle_gamma   90.00
#
_symmetry.space_group_name_H-M   'P 1'
#
loop_
_entity.id
_entity.type
_entity.pdbx_description
1 polymer ?
#
loop_
_entity_poly.entity_id
_entity_poly.type
_entity_poly.pdbx_seq_one_letter_code
_entity_poly.pdbx_strand_id
1 'polypeptide(L)'
;YVPTVYETDTPSFTLVGLEVELLVFDTAGQSDYDRPRATSYSDTDVFYIRFAIDNRGSLDNVLEKAWDDQMIHLPSCSHSGIIFLLSINNDFRVDAETILELPKIGAKPIS
;
A
#
# COMPACT_ATOMS: atom_id res chain seq x y z
N TYR A 1 14.56 -10.57 1.41
CA TYR A 1 13.20 -10.14 1.75
C TYR A 1 12.38 -11.36 2.11
N VAL A 2 11.67 -11.34 3.25
CA VAL A 2 10.70 -12.38 3.63
C VAL A 2 9.31 -11.78 3.46
N PRO A 3 8.43 -12.34 2.61
CA PRO A 3 7.11 -11.75 2.38
C PRO A 3 6.17 -11.89 3.57
N THR A 4 5.52 -10.80 3.98
CA THR A 4 4.41 -10.83 4.93
C THR A 4 3.23 -11.59 4.34
N VAL A 5 2.59 -12.43 5.15
CA VAL A 5 1.28 -13.04 4.83
C VAL A 5 0.16 -12.21 5.46
N TYR A 6 0.28 -11.95 6.76
CA TYR A 6 -0.62 -11.11 7.53
C TYR A 6 0.03 -10.79 8.87
N GLU A 7 0.01 -9.54 9.29
CA GLU A 7 0.48 -9.11 10.61
C GLU A 7 -0.42 -8.00 11.17
N THR A 8 -0.59 -7.99 12.49
CA THR A 8 -1.38 -6.97 13.19
C THR A 8 -0.57 -6.44 14.35
N ASP A 9 -0.47 -5.11 14.42
CA ASP A 9 0.22 -4.40 15.49
C ASP A 9 -0.71 -3.32 16.07
N THR A 10 -0.44 -2.92 17.31
CA THR A 10 -1.26 -1.93 18.03
C THR A 10 -0.40 -0.87 18.70
N PRO A 11 0.33 -0.04 17.93
CA PRO A 11 1.16 1.02 18.49
C PRO A 11 0.32 2.14 19.11
N SER A 12 0.84 2.71 20.20
CA SER A 12 0.27 3.88 20.88
C SER A 12 1.25 5.05 20.88
N PHE A 13 0.71 6.27 20.79
CA PHE A 13 1.50 7.51 20.85
C PHE A 13 0.66 8.70 21.35
N THR A 14 1.35 9.68 21.92
CA THR A 14 0.74 10.96 22.31
C THR A 14 0.73 11.95 21.15
N LEU A 15 -0.45 12.42 20.72
CA LEU A 15 -0.63 13.45 19.69
C LEU A 15 -1.40 14.63 20.28
N VAL A 16 -0.78 15.82 20.30
CA VAL A 16 -1.39 17.06 20.85
C VAL A 16 -1.92 16.86 22.28
N GLY A 17 -1.21 16.08 23.09
CA GLY A 17 -1.56 15.79 24.49
C GLY A 17 -2.67 14.74 24.67
N LEU A 18 -3.14 14.10 23.61
CA LEU A 18 -4.07 12.97 23.65
C LEU A 18 -3.30 11.67 23.37
N GLU A 19 -3.57 10.62 24.15
CA GLU A 19 -3.11 9.27 23.83
C GLU A 19 -3.96 8.71 22.69
N VAL A 20 -3.29 8.25 21.63
CA VAL A 20 -3.89 7.66 20.44
C VAL A 20 -3.32 6.27 20.27
N GLU A 21 -4.18 5.30 19.96
CA GLU A 21 -3.83 3.93 19.63
C GLU A 21 -4.24 3.65 18.19
N LEU A 22 -3.37 3.04 17.41
CA LEU A 22 -3.67 2.63 16.04
C LEU A 22 -3.70 1.12 15.96
N LEU A 23 -4.75 0.57 15.35
CA LEU A 23 -4.76 -0.83 14.92
C LEU A 23 -4.21 -0.89 13.49
N VAL A 24 -3.02 -1.48 13.33
CA VAL A 24 -2.31 -1.53 12.05
C VAL A 24 -2.36 -2.95 11.50
N PHE A 25 -2.85 -3.09 10.27
CA PHE A 25 -2.85 -4.35 9.52
C PHE A 25 -1.79 -4.30 8.41
N ASP A 26 -0.71 -5.08 8.51
CA ASP A 26 0.21 -5.32 7.39
C ASP A 26 -0.24 -6.56 6.61
N THR A 27 -0.38 -6.40 5.29
CA THR A 27 -1.04 -7.39 4.44
C THR A 27 -0.20 -7.75 3.23
N ALA A 28 -0.30 -9.01 2.80
CA ALA A 28 0.44 -9.50 1.64
C ALA A 28 -0.01 -8.81 0.35
N GLY A 29 0.94 -8.48 -0.54
CA GLY A 29 0.66 -7.85 -1.84
C GLY A 29 0.32 -8.83 -2.98
N GLN A 30 0.56 -10.13 -2.78
CA GLN A 30 0.34 -11.14 -3.82
C GLN A 30 -1.16 -11.40 -4.01
N SER A 31 -1.55 -11.73 -5.25
CA SER A 31 -2.94 -12.03 -5.62
C SER A 31 -3.54 -13.20 -4.84
N ASP A 32 -2.71 -14.17 -4.44
CA ASP A 32 -3.13 -15.37 -3.69
C ASP A 32 -3.74 -15.02 -2.32
N TYR A 33 -3.45 -13.82 -1.82
CA TYR A 33 -3.94 -13.32 -0.54
C TYR A 33 -5.05 -12.27 -0.68
N ASP A 34 -5.60 -12.05 -1.86
CA ASP A 34 -6.66 -11.06 -2.08
C ASP A 34 -7.88 -11.28 -1.16
N ARG A 35 -8.30 -12.55 -0.98
CA ARG A 35 -9.43 -12.91 -0.09
C ARG A 35 -9.10 -12.71 1.40
N PRO A 36 -7.99 -13.25 1.94
CA PRO A 36 -7.56 -12.93 3.31
C PRO A 36 -7.37 -11.43 3.55
N ARG A 37 -6.83 -10.69 2.59
CA ARG A 37 -6.61 -9.25 2.73
C ARG A 37 -7.91 -8.47 2.87
N ALA A 38 -8.95 -8.88 2.13
CA ALA A 38 -10.28 -8.27 2.23
C ALA A 38 -10.91 -8.39 3.64
N THR A 39 -10.48 -9.34 4.48
CA THR A 39 -11.01 -9.45 5.84
C THR A 39 -10.54 -8.34 6.77
N SER A 40 -9.44 -7.65 6.45
CA SER A 40 -8.94 -6.50 7.22
C SER A 40 -9.67 -5.20 6.92
N TYR A 41 -10.43 -5.11 5.83
CA TYR A 41 -10.94 -3.83 5.33
C TYR A 41 -12.18 -3.34 6.10
N SER A 42 -12.88 -4.24 6.80
CA SER A 42 -14.01 -3.89 7.67
C SER A 42 -13.54 -2.97 8.79
N ASP A 43 -14.31 -1.92 9.06
CA ASP A 43 -14.05 -0.94 10.14
C ASP A 43 -12.66 -0.27 10.05
N THR A 44 -12.07 -0.20 8.85
CA THR A 44 -10.82 0.53 8.61
C THR A 44 -11.11 2.01 8.35
N ASP A 45 -10.52 2.89 9.18
CA ASP A 45 -10.63 4.34 9.01
C ASP A 45 -9.76 4.90 7.87
N VAL A 46 -8.57 4.31 7.67
CA VAL A 46 -7.54 4.81 6.76
C VAL A 46 -6.86 3.67 6.01
N PHE A 47 -6.75 3.79 4.69
CA PHE A 47 -6.01 2.85 3.85
C PHE A 47 -4.72 3.48 3.35
N TYR A 48 -3.60 2.77 3.54
CA TYR A 48 -2.31 3.11 2.95
C TYR A 48 -2.01 2.18 1.78
N ILE A 49 -2.20 2.68 0.56
CA ILE A 49 -1.90 1.94 -0.66
C ILE A 49 -0.52 2.36 -1.14
N ARG A 50 0.39 1.39 -1.32
CA ARG A 50 1.80 1.65 -1.64
C ARG A 50 2.17 1.15 -3.02
N PHE A 51 3.04 1.90 -3.70
CA PHE A 51 3.72 1.48 -4.93
C PHE A 51 5.21 1.85 -4.86
N ALA A 52 6.06 1.08 -5.52
CA ALA A 52 7.50 1.30 -5.54
C ALA A 52 7.93 2.12 -6.75
N ILE A 53 8.76 3.15 -6.54
CA ILE A 53 9.23 4.07 -7.58
C ILE A 53 9.96 3.35 -8.72
N ASP A 54 10.71 2.31 -8.41
CA ASP A 54 11.48 1.50 -9.34
C ASP A 54 10.65 0.41 -10.03
N ASN A 55 9.40 0.21 -9.63
CA ASN A 55 8.53 -0.81 -10.19
C ASN A 55 7.21 -0.22 -10.67
N ARG A 56 7.17 0.19 -11.94
CA ARG A 56 5.95 0.71 -12.59
C ARG A 56 4.76 -0.24 -12.49
N GLY A 57 4.99 -1.55 -12.62
CA GLY A 57 3.93 -2.55 -12.50
C GLY A 57 3.24 -2.52 -11.14
N SER A 58 3.94 -2.13 -10.06
CA SER A 58 3.30 -1.98 -8.75
C SER A 58 2.27 -0.83 -8.71
N LEU A 59 2.51 0.27 -9.43
CA LEU A 59 1.54 1.37 -9.56
C LEU A 59 0.37 0.96 -10.46
N ASP A 60 0.65 0.29 -11.57
CA ASP A 60 -0.40 -0.16 -12.49
C ASP A 60 -1.35 -1.15 -11.76
N ASN A 61 -0.81 -2.08 -10.96
CA ASN A 61 -1.59 -2.97 -10.10
C ASN A 61 -2.48 -2.22 -9.09
N VAL A 62 -1.99 -1.10 -8.54
CA VAL A 62 -2.80 -0.28 -7.63
C VAL A 62 -3.98 0.32 -8.37
N LEU A 63 -3.75 0.86 -9.57
CA LEU A 63 -4.81 1.46 -10.38
C LEU A 63 -5.87 0.45 -10.81
N GLU A 64 -5.44 -0.77 -11.18
CA GLU A 64 -6.33 -1.88 -11.52
C GLU A 64 -7.13 -2.34 -10.29
N LYS A 65 -6.45 -2.77 -9.22
CA LYS A 65 -7.11 -3.39 -8.05
C LYS A 65 -7.93 -2.43 -7.21
N ALA A 66 -7.51 -1.17 -7.10
CA ALA A 66 -8.25 -0.22 -6.28
C ALA A 66 -9.61 0.08 -6.93
N TRP A 67 -9.67 0.18 -8.27
CA TRP A 67 -10.88 0.57 -9.00
C TRP A 67 -11.75 -0.61 -9.43
N ASP A 68 -11.19 -1.83 -9.53
CA ASP A 68 -11.92 -3.07 -9.87
C ASP A 68 -12.53 -3.76 -8.63
N ASP A 69 -13.43 -3.11 -7.90
CA ASP A 69 -14.32 -3.71 -6.88
C ASP A 69 -13.77 -3.98 -5.47
N GLN A 70 -12.46 -4.17 -5.23
CA GLN A 70 -12.01 -4.60 -3.88
C GLN A 70 -12.12 -3.55 -2.78
N MET A 71 -11.96 -2.26 -3.10
CA MET A 71 -11.95 -1.17 -2.10
C MET A 71 -13.20 -0.28 -2.16
N ILE A 72 -13.70 -0.02 -3.36
CA ILE A 72 -14.81 0.92 -3.60
C ILE A 72 -16.19 0.27 -3.40
N HIS A 73 -16.30 -1.05 -3.59
CA HIS A 73 -17.59 -1.76 -3.59
C HIS A 73 -17.85 -2.63 -2.35
N LEU A 74 -16.99 -2.58 -1.32
CA LEU A 74 -17.26 -3.28 -0.07
C LEU A 74 -18.40 -2.60 0.70
N PRO A 75 -19.53 -3.31 0.94
CA PRO A 75 -20.70 -2.73 1.60
C PRO A 75 -20.45 -2.32 3.06
N SER A 76 -19.36 -2.80 3.67
CA SER A 76 -18.94 -2.45 5.03
C SER A 76 -18.07 -1.19 5.11
N CYS A 77 -17.53 -0.68 4.00
CA CYS A 77 -16.89 0.64 3.92
C CYS A 77 -17.97 1.73 3.85
N SER A 78 -18.86 1.75 4.85
CA SER A 78 -19.99 2.67 4.97
C SER A 78 -19.56 4.06 5.44
N HIS A 79 -18.37 4.17 6.03
CA HIS A 79 -17.59 5.40 6.09
C HIS A 79 -16.56 5.35 4.96
N SER A 80 -16.54 6.38 4.12
CA SER A 80 -15.54 6.54 3.07
C SER A 80 -14.15 6.68 3.70
N GLY A 81 -13.50 5.55 3.99
CA GLY A 81 -12.17 5.51 4.58
C GLY A 81 -11.22 6.37 3.75
N ILE A 82 -10.37 7.14 4.42
CA ILE A 82 -9.43 8.03 3.73
C ILE A 82 -8.36 7.14 3.08
N ILE A 83 -8.19 7.27 1.76
CA ILE A 83 -7.18 6.53 1.01
C ILE A 83 -5.97 7.44 0.79
N PHE A 84 -4.81 7.02 1.30
CA PHE A 84 -3.51 7.60 0.97
C PHE A 84 -2.78 6.71 -0.02
N LEU A 85 -2.45 7.27 -1.19
CA LEU A 85 -1.53 6.67 -2.14
C LEU A 85 -0.10 7.12 -1.81
N LEU A 86 0.77 6.17 -1.47
CA LEU A 86 2.13 6.44 -1.02
C LEU A 86 3.15 5.78 -1.96
N SER A 87 4.22 6.51 -2.28
CA SER A 87 5.39 5.95 -2.94
C SER A 87 6.40 5.43 -1.93
N ILE A 88 6.97 4.26 -2.20
CA ILE A 88 8.13 3.71 -1.49
C ILE A 88 9.37 3.71 -2.39
N ASN A 89 10.55 3.56 -1.80
CA ASN A 89 11.85 3.61 -2.49
C ASN A 89 12.06 4.95 -3.23
N ASN A 90 11.70 6.06 -2.57
CA ASN A 90 11.81 7.40 -3.19
C ASN A 90 13.25 7.79 -3.52
N ASP A 91 14.22 7.23 -2.80
CA ASP A 91 15.66 7.36 -3.07
C ASP A 91 16.05 6.80 -4.44
N PHE A 92 15.33 5.81 -4.97
CA PHE A 92 15.62 5.22 -6.28
C PHE A 92 15.32 6.14 -7.47
N ARG A 93 14.73 7.32 -7.23
CA ARG A 93 14.61 8.39 -8.23
C ARG A 93 15.96 8.95 -8.67
N VAL A 94 16.94 8.92 -7.78
CA VAL A 94 18.29 9.48 -8.00
C VAL A 94 19.39 8.43 -7.90
N ASP A 95 19.02 7.17 -7.64
CA ASP A 95 19.97 6.07 -7.57
C ASP A 95 20.58 5.76 -8.94
N ALA A 96 21.91 5.74 -8.99
CA ALA A 96 22.65 5.61 -10.24
C ALA A 96 22.43 4.26 -10.91
N GLU A 97 22.36 3.17 -10.13
CA GLU A 97 22.13 1.83 -10.67
C GLU A 97 20.72 1.74 -11.25
N THR A 98 19.71 2.19 -10.50
CA THR A 98 18.31 2.23 -10.95
C THR A 98 18.15 3.03 -12.25
N ILE A 99 18.79 4.21 -12.33
CA ILE A 99 18.75 5.06 -13.53
C ILE A 99 19.41 4.38 -14.73
N LEU A 100 20.42 3.54 -14.52
CA LEU A 100 21.11 2.81 -15.59
C LEU A 100 20.40 1.52 -16.02
N GLU A 101 19.79 0.81 -15.08
CA GLU A 101 19.19 -0.52 -15.34
C GLU A 101 17.76 -0.44 -15.86
N LEU A 102 16.89 0.41 -15.29
CA LEU A 102 15.48 0.48 -15.70
C LEU A 102 15.27 0.79 -17.19
N PRO A 103 16.03 1.70 -17.83
CA PRO A 103 15.88 1.95 -19.26
C PRO A 103 16.18 0.73 -20.14
N LYS A 104 17.00 -0.22 -19.69
CA LYS A 104 17.33 -1.44 -20.45
C LYS A 104 16.12 -2.34 -20.66
N ILE A 105 15.14 -2.27 -19.75
CA ILE A 105 13.85 -2.98 -19.83
C ILE A 105 12.71 -2.05 -20.30
N GLY A 106 13.03 -0.87 -20.83
CA GLY A 106 12.04 0.11 -21.30
C GLY A 106 11.28 0.82 -20.17
N ALA A 107 11.77 0.75 -18.93
CA ALA A 107 11.19 1.39 -17.77
C ALA A 107 11.95 2.64 -17.35
N LYS A 108 11.35 3.43 -16.46
CA LYS A 108 12.00 4.57 -15.78
C LYS A 108 11.43 4.71 -14.37
N PRO A 109 12.16 5.32 -13.43
CA PRO A 109 11.60 5.66 -12.12
C PRO A 109 10.31 6.47 -12.27
N ILE A 110 9.33 6.17 -11.42
CA ILE A 110 8.05 6.88 -11.41
C ILE A 110 8.28 8.32 -10.93
N SER A 111 7.71 9.29 -11.65
CA SER A 111 7.82 10.73 -11.39
C SER A 111 6.76 11.23 -10.43
#